data_AF-A0A962YMY2-F1
#
_entry.id   AF-A0A962YMY2-F1
#
_cell.length_a   1.000
_cell.length_b   1.000
_cell.length_c   1.000
_cell.angle_alpha   90.00
_cell.angle_beta   90.00
_cell.angle_gamma   90.00
#
_symmetry.space_group_name_H-M   'P 1'
#
loop_
_entity.id
_entity.type
_entity.pdbx_description
1 polymer ?
#
loop_
_entity_poly.entity_id
_entity_poly.type
_entity_poly.pdbx_seq_one_letter_code
_entity_poly.pdbx_strand_id
1 'polypeptide(L)'
;MPVPSAAQPVSWLANLKNDLFGGLTAAVVALPLALAFGVASGAGAIAGLYGAIAVGFFAAVFGGTPAQVSGPTGPMTVVMGAIVAQYAGNLPEAFTIVMFGGLIQIGFGAMGLGRYIAYTPVSVISGFMTGIGVIII
;
A
#
# COMPACT_ATOMS: atom_id res chain seq x y z
N MET A 1 6.54 20.08 17.61
CA MET A 1 7.11 20.19 16.25
C MET A 1 6.29 21.23 15.50
N PRO A 2 6.91 22.12 14.70
CA PRO A 2 6.15 23.04 13.87
C PRO A 2 5.30 22.23 12.87
N VAL A 3 4.03 22.60 12.71
CA VAL A 3 3.15 22.07 11.67
C VAL A 3 3.78 22.41 10.32
N PRO A 4 3.96 21.46 9.38
CA PRO A 4 4.50 21.77 8.06
C PRO A 4 3.62 22.86 7.41
N SER A 5 4.25 24.00 7.09
CA SER A 5 3.63 25.06 6.30
C SER A 5 3.17 24.51 4.95
N ALA A 6 2.07 25.05 4.42
CA ALA A 6 1.50 24.89 3.08
C ALA A 6 2.29 23.99 2.11
N ALA A 7 1.63 22.96 1.58
CA ALA A 7 2.14 22.01 0.59
C ALA A 7 3.13 22.69 -0.38
N GLN A 8 4.42 22.49 -0.10
CA GLN A 8 5.48 23.01 -0.94
C GLN A 8 5.33 22.36 -2.33
N PRO A 9 5.43 23.11 -3.43
CA PRO A 9 5.35 22.52 -4.77
C PRO A 9 6.38 21.41 -4.90
N VAL A 10 5.97 20.25 -5.39
CA VAL A 10 6.82 19.06 -5.51
C VAL A 10 7.96 19.38 -6.48
N SER A 11 9.14 19.65 -5.95
CA SER A 11 10.33 19.94 -6.74
C SER A 11 11.12 18.65 -6.94
N TRP A 12 10.82 17.94 -8.03
CA TRP A 12 11.39 16.62 -8.38
C TRP A 12 12.92 16.54 -8.37
N LEU A 13 13.61 17.67 -8.48
CA LEU A 13 15.06 17.74 -8.59
C LEU A 13 15.73 18.45 -7.41
N ALA A 14 14.99 19.09 -6.49
CA ALA A 14 15.61 19.91 -5.45
C ALA A 14 16.29 19.07 -4.36
N ASN A 15 15.83 17.83 -4.14
CA ASN A 15 16.31 16.95 -3.08
C ASN A 15 16.80 15.59 -3.61
N LEU A 16 17.26 15.53 -4.86
CA LEU A 16 17.62 14.26 -5.54
C LEU A 16 18.56 13.36 -4.72
N LYS A 17 19.55 13.95 -4.04
CA LYS A 17 20.45 13.21 -3.15
C LYS A 17 19.68 12.54 -1.99
N ASN A 18 18.85 13.31 -1.29
CA ASN A 18 18.12 12.83 -0.13
C ASN A 18 17.02 11.84 -0.54
N ASP A 19 16.35 12.08 -1.66
CA ASP A 19 15.32 11.21 -2.22
C ASP A 19 15.92 9.87 -2.68
N LEU A 20 17.12 9.89 -3.27
CA LEU A 20 17.84 8.67 -3.66
C LEU A 20 18.25 7.83 -2.44
N PHE A 21 18.87 8.46 -1.43
CA PHE A 21 19.24 7.74 -0.21
C PHE A 21 18.02 7.25 0.56
N GLY A 22 16.95 8.06 0.65
CA GLY A 22 15.69 7.69 1.29
C GLY A 22 14.96 6.57 0.54
N GLY A 23 14.96 6.60 -0.79
CA GLY A 23 14.40 5.53 -1.62
C GLY A 23 15.19 4.23 -1.48
N LEU A 24 16.52 4.29 -1.42
CA LEU A 24 17.36 3.12 -1.22
C LEU A 24 17.13 2.48 0.16
N THR A 25 17.11 3.27 1.22
CA THR A 25 16.84 2.76 2.58
C THR A 25 15.43 2.19 2.69
N ALA A 26 14.44 2.86 2.11
CA ALA A 26 13.07 2.35 2.04
C ALA A 26 12.99 1.03 1.26
N ALA A 27 13.71 0.89 0.14
CA ALA A 27 13.74 -0.34 -0.65
C ALA A 27 14.34 -1.51 0.15
N VAL A 28 15.44 -1.28 0.87
CA VAL A 28 16.08 -2.31 1.72
C VAL A 28 15.12 -2.80 2.82
N VAL A 29 14.34 -1.91 3.43
CA VAL A 29 13.35 -2.27 4.47
C VAL A 29 12.10 -2.91 3.87
N ALA A 30 11.65 -2.45 2.70
CA ALA A 30 10.44 -2.95 2.04
C ALA A 30 10.63 -4.33 1.42
N LEU A 31 11.85 -4.69 1.00
CA LEU A 31 12.15 -5.96 0.34
C LEU A 31 11.75 -7.18 1.20
N PRO A 32 12.22 -7.35 2.46
CA PRO A 32 11.80 -8.48 3.29
C PRO A 32 10.29 -8.48 3.56
N LEU A 33 9.69 -7.31 3.74
CA LEU A 33 8.24 -7.17 3.96
C LEU A 33 7.43 -7.67 2.76
N ALA A 34 7.85 -7.31 1.54
CA ALA A 34 7.21 -7.72 0.31
C ALA A 34 7.27 -9.23 0.08
N LEU A 35 8.42 -9.84 0.37
CA LEU A 35 8.57 -11.29 0.28
C LEU A 35 7.70 -12.02 1.31
N ALA A 36 7.73 -11.56 2.58
CA ALA A 36 6.96 -12.16 3.66
C ALA A 36 5.45 -12.10 3.39
N PHE A 37 4.95 -10.94 2.97
CA PHE A 37 3.54 -10.76 2.62
C PHE A 37 3.13 -11.46 1.33
N GLY A 38 4.03 -11.55 0.34
CA GLY A 38 3.81 -12.40 -0.84
C GLY A 38 3.53 -13.84 -0.47
N VAL A 39 4.36 -14.42 0.42
CA VAL A 39 4.17 -15.79 0.93
C VAL A 39 2.90 -15.89 1.78
N ALA A 40 2.67 -14.96 2.70
CA ALA A 40 1.51 -14.99 3.60
C ALA A 40 0.16 -14.84 2.87
N SER A 41 0.13 -14.19 1.71
CA SER A 41 -1.06 -14.13 0.85
C SER A 41 -1.34 -15.41 0.05
N GLY A 42 -0.46 -16.42 0.11
CA GLY A 42 -0.56 -17.64 -0.69
C GLY A 42 -0.16 -17.48 -2.16
N ALA A 43 0.15 -16.26 -2.63
CA ALA A 43 0.58 -15.99 -4.01
C ALA A 43 2.08 -16.26 -4.25
N GLY A 44 2.88 -16.33 -3.17
CA GLY A 44 4.31 -16.60 -3.21
C GLY A 44 5.19 -15.35 -3.18
N ALA A 45 6.47 -15.54 -2.82
CA ALA A 45 7.42 -14.45 -2.59
C ALA A 45 7.66 -13.60 -3.84
N ILE A 46 7.75 -14.24 -5.02
CA ILE A 46 7.97 -13.57 -6.30
C ILE A 46 6.80 -12.64 -6.63
N ALA A 47 5.56 -13.08 -6.41
CA ALA A 47 4.37 -12.25 -6.63
C ALA A 47 4.36 -11.03 -5.70
N GLY A 48 4.74 -11.21 -4.42
CA GLY A 48 4.90 -10.11 -3.47
C GLY A 48 5.94 -9.07 -3.90
N LEU A 49 7.09 -9.51 -4.42
CA LEU A 49 8.13 -8.62 -4.93
C LEU A 49 7.66 -7.82 -6.15
N TYR A 50 7.06 -8.48 -7.14
CA TYR A 50 6.50 -7.79 -8.31
C TYR A 50 5.39 -6.80 -7.92
N GLY A 51 4.53 -7.19 -6.98
CA GLY A 51 3.49 -6.31 -6.43
C GLY A 51 4.07 -5.05 -5.79
N ALA A 52 5.12 -5.20 -4.97
CA ALA A 52 5.79 -4.06 -4.33
C ALA A 52 6.43 -3.11 -5.36
N ILE A 53 7.10 -3.64 -6.38
CA ILE A 53 7.70 -2.84 -7.46
C ILE A 53 6.62 -2.07 -8.22
N ALA A 54 5.53 -2.75 -8.62
CA ALA A 54 4.44 -2.14 -9.37
C ALA A 54 3.75 -1.04 -8.55
N VAL A 55 3.38 -1.33 -7.30
CA VAL A 55 2.74 -0.36 -6.39
C VAL A 55 3.65 0.84 -6.15
N GLY A 56 4.95 0.63 -5.91
CA GLY A 56 5.91 1.71 -5.71
C GLY A 56 6.02 2.61 -6.94
N PHE A 57 6.08 2.04 -8.14
CA PHE A 57 6.09 2.79 -9.39
C PHE A 57 4.81 3.63 -9.59
N PHE A 58 3.64 3.01 -9.46
CA PHE A 58 2.36 3.71 -9.64
C PHE A 58 2.15 4.79 -8.58
N ALA A 59 2.55 4.54 -7.32
CA ALA A 59 2.47 5.55 -6.27
C ALA A 59 3.44 6.72 -6.48
N ALA A 60 4.62 6.50 -7.05
CA ALA A 60 5.54 7.59 -7.38
C ALA A 60 4.97 8.53 -8.48
N VAL A 61 4.18 7.99 -9.41
CA VAL A 61 3.59 8.75 -10.52
C VAL A 61 2.26 9.41 -10.13
N PHE A 62 1.40 8.70 -9.40
CA PHE A 62 0.02 9.11 -9.12
C PHE A 62 -0.25 9.45 -7.64
N GLY A 63 0.74 9.32 -6.76
CA GLY A 63 0.60 9.54 -5.32
C GLY A 63 0.46 11.03 -4.94
N GLY A 64 -0.21 11.29 -3.81
CA GLY A 64 -0.48 12.65 -3.34
C GLY A 64 0.50 13.18 -2.28
N THR A 65 1.35 12.32 -1.70
CA THR A 65 2.27 12.70 -0.60
C THR A 65 3.72 12.37 -0.99
N PRO A 66 4.61 13.37 -1.17
CA PRO A 66 5.97 13.14 -1.68
C PRO A 66 6.84 12.21 -0.84
N ALA A 67 6.65 12.18 0.48
CA ALA A 67 7.44 11.35 1.40
C ALA A 67 6.83 9.95 1.65
N GLN A 68 5.68 9.63 1.05
CA GLN A 68 4.97 8.38 1.32
C GLN A 68 5.53 7.23 0.48
N VAL A 69 5.99 6.18 1.15
CA VAL A 69 6.38 4.91 0.52
C VAL A 69 5.16 4.00 0.43
N SER A 70 4.87 3.49 -0.76
CA SER A 70 3.75 2.56 -0.99
C SER A 70 4.26 1.15 -1.29
N GLY A 71 3.60 0.14 -0.74
CA GLY A 71 3.96 -1.26 -0.91
C GLY A 71 2.91 -2.20 -0.31
N PRO A 72 3.19 -3.51 -0.26
CA PRO A 72 2.28 -4.48 0.34
C PRO A 72 2.14 -4.23 1.86
N THR A 73 0.93 -4.37 2.37
CA THR A 73 0.59 -4.11 3.77
C THR A 73 -0.12 -5.30 4.39
N GLY A 74 0.05 -5.50 5.70
CA GLY A 74 -0.58 -6.59 6.44
C GLY A 74 -2.08 -6.78 6.15
N PRO A 75 -2.92 -5.74 6.24
CA PRO A 75 -4.35 -5.90 5.98
C PRO A 75 -4.66 -6.36 4.55
N MET A 76 -3.99 -5.80 3.55
CA MET A 76 -4.19 -6.21 2.16
C MET A 76 -3.69 -7.63 1.91
N THR A 77 -2.63 -8.06 2.60
CA THR A 77 -2.13 -9.44 2.56
C THR A 77 -3.18 -10.43 3.07
N VAL A 78 -3.86 -10.11 4.18
CA VAL A 78 -4.92 -10.95 4.74
C VAL A 78 -6.10 -11.06 3.77
N VAL A 79 -6.54 -9.94 3.19
CA VAL A 79 -7.61 -9.93 2.19
C VAL A 79 -7.20 -10.73 0.95
N MET A 80 -5.97 -10.56 0.47
CA MET A 80 -5.48 -11.32 -0.67
C MET A 80 -5.37 -12.81 -0.36
N GLY A 81 -4.93 -13.19 0.84
CA GLY A 81 -4.92 -14.58 1.30
C GLY A 81 -6.30 -15.22 1.28
N ALA A 82 -7.32 -14.48 1.74
CA ALA A 82 -8.71 -14.94 1.67
C ALA A 82 -9.20 -15.12 0.23
N ILE A 83 -8.88 -14.18 -0.67
CA ILE A 83 -9.22 -14.28 -2.10
C ILE A 83 -8.49 -15.46 -2.74
N VAL A 84 -7.18 -15.62 -2.54
CA VAL A 84 -6.43 -16.76 -3.10
C VAL A 84 -6.97 -18.08 -2.57
N ALA A 85 -7.30 -18.18 -1.29
CA ALA A 85 -7.87 -19.39 -0.70
C ALA A 85 -9.24 -19.74 -1.30
N GLN A 86 -10.08 -18.74 -1.56
CA GLN A 86 -11.43 -18.93 -2.10
C GLN A 86 -11.44 -19.19 -3.62
N TYR A 87 -10.48 -18.63 -4.36
CA TYR A 87 -10.39 -18.66 -5.82
C TYR A 87 -9.13 -19.40 -6.33
N ALA A 88 -8.55 -20.29 -5.52
CA ALA A 88 -7.26 -20.96 -5.82
C ALA A 88 -7.23 -21.69 -7.18
N GLY A 89 -8.40 -22.15 -7.66
CA GLY A 89 -8.54 -22.83 -8.96
C GLY A 89 -8.75 -21.90 -10.15
N ASN A 90 -8.97 -20.60 -9.95
CA ASN A 90 -9.28 -19.64 -11.01
C ASN A 90 -8.64 -18.26 -10.75
N LEU A 91 -7.32 -18.15 -10.96
CA LEU A 91 -6.57 -16.90 -10.81
C LEU A 91 -7.16 -15.70 -11.59
N PRO A 92 -7.73 -15.85 -12.80
CA PRO A 92 -8.43 -14.76 -13.50
C PRO A 92 -9.57 -14.12 -12.69
N GLU A 93 -10.30 -14.89 -11.88
CA GLU A 93 -11.38 -14.35 -11.04
C GLU A 93 -10.80 -13.51 -9.89
N ALA A 94 -9.75 -14.02 -9.22
CA ALA A 94 -9.02 -13.27 -8.19
C ALA A 94 -8.47 -11.94 -8.72
N PHE A 95 -7.91 -11.95 -9.95
CA PHE A 95 -7.46 -10.73 -10.62
C PHE A 95 -8.60 -9.76 -10.88
N THR A 96 -9.76 -10.25 -11.33
CA THR A 96 -10.94 -9.42 -11.60
C THR A 96 -11.43 -8.72 -10.34
N ILE A 97 -11.44 -9.39 -9.19
CA ILE A 97 -11.81 -8.80 -7.89
C ILE A 97 -10.87 -7.64 -7.53
N VAL A 98 -9.55 -7.85 -7.69
CA VAL A 98 -8.55 -6.81 -7.40
C VAL A 98 -8.71 -5.62 -8.33
N MET A 99 -8.88 -5.86 -9.63
CA MET A 99 -9.10 -4.80 -10.62
C MET A 99 -10.38 -4.00 -10.33
N PHE A 100 -11.46 -4.68 -9.94
CA PHE A 100 -12.70 -4.02 -9.56
C PHE A 100 -12.55 -3.17 -8.30
N GLY A 101 -11.83 -3.67 -7.29
CA GLY A 101 -11.46 -2.90 -6.10
C GLY A 101 -10.66 -1.64 -6.46
N GLY A 102 -9.69 -1.75 -7.36
CA GLY A 102 -8.92 -0.60 -7.86
C GLY A 102 -9.79 0.43 -8.60
N LEU A 103 -10.72 -0.01 -9.45
CA LEU A 103 -11.67 0.90 -10.12
C LEU A 103 -12.55 1.66 -9.12
N ILE A 104 -13.04 0.98 -8.08
CA ILE A 104 -13.79 1.64 -7.00
C ILE A 104 -12.92 2.66 -6.27
N GLN A 105 -11.67 2.32 -5.96
CA GLN A 105 -10.72 3.24 -5.31
C GLN A 105 -10.45 4.49 -6.15
N ILE A 106 -10.28 4.34 -7.47
CA ILE A 106 -10.14 5.46 -8.40
C ILE A 106 -11.41 6.32 -8.37
N GLY A 107 -12.60 5.71 -8.37
CA GLY A 107 -13.87 6.41 -8.24
C GLY A 107 -13.98 7.22 -6.93
N PHE A 108 -13.60 6.64 -5.80
CA PHE A 108 -13.57 7.32 -4.51
C PHE A 108 -12.56 8.48 -4.48
N GLY A 109 -11.42 8.32 -5.15
CA GLY A 109 -10.43 9.37 -5.37
C GLY A 109 -10.99 10.54 -6.17
N ALA A 110 -11.65 10.26 -7.30
CA ALA A 110 -12.24 11.28 -8.17
C ALA A 110 -13.38 12.06 -7.48
N MET A 111 -14.17 11.41 -6.62
CA MET A 111 -15.21 12.07 -5.81
C MET A 111 -14.65 12.82 -4.59
N GLY A 112 -13.36 12.67 -4.29
CA GLY A 112 -12.73 13.31 -3.12
C GLY A 112 -13.26 12.78 -1.78
N LEU A 113 -13.69 11.51 -1.73
CA LEU A 113 -14.22 10.88 -0.51
C LEU A 113 -13.13 10.58 0.52
N GLY A 114 -11.85 10.64 0.13
CA GLY A 114 -10.71 10.46 1.05
C GLY A 114 -10.71 11.44 2.22
N ARG A 115 -11.34 12.62 2.08
CA ARG A 115 -11.48 13.60 3.17
C ARG A 115 -12.26 13.05 4.37
N TYR A 116 -13.16 12.09 4.15
CA TYR A 116 -13.99 11.54 5.20
C TYR A 116 -13.24 10.58 6.12
N ILE A 117 -12.08 10.07 5.70
CA ILE A 117 -11.22 9.21 6.52
C ILE A 117 -10.82 9.92 7.81
N ALA A 118 -10.66 11.26 7.77
CA ALA A 118 -10.35 12.09 8.92
C ALA A 118 -11.41 12.05 10.04
N TYR A 119 -12.65 11.63 9.75
CA TYR A 119 -13.71 11.50 10.74
C TYR A 119 -13.80 10.08 11.35
N THR A 120 -12.92 9.17 10.96
CA THR A 120 -12.91 7.80 11.50
C THR A 120 -12.47 7.84 12.97
N PRO A 121 -13.23 7.24 13.90
CA PRO A 121 -12.83 7.22 15.31
C PRO A 121 -11.47 6.54 15.52
N VAL A 122 -10.61 7.15 16.34
CA VAL A 122 -9.27 6.60 16.67
C VAL A 122 -9.37 5.21 17.29
N SER A 123 -10.45 4.92 18.02
CA SER A 123 -10.73 3.58 18.58
C SER A 123 -10.88 2.50 17.51
N VAL A 124 -11.51 2.81 16.37
CA VAL A 124 -11.68 1.88 15.25
C VAL A 124 -10.34 1.63 14.57
N ILE A 125 -9.57 2.69 14.32
CA ILE A 125 -8.24 2.58 13.68
C ILE A 125 -7.30 1.75 14.58
N SER A 126 -7.25 2.07 15.87
CA SER A 126 -6.39 1.36 16.82
C SER A 126 -6.81 -0.10 16.97
N GLY A 127 -8.11 -0.40 17.11
CA GLY A 127 -8.61 -1.76 17.19
C GLY A 127 -8.30 -2.58 15.93
N PHE A 128 -8.47 -1.99 14.75
CA PHE A 128 -8.12 -2.62 13.48
C PHE A 128 -6.62 -2.94 13.38
N MET A 129 -5.75 -1.97 13.72
CA MET A 129 -4.29 -2.18 13.68
C MET A 129 -3.85 -3.28 14.65
N THR A 130 -4.40 -3.31 15.88
CA THR A 130 -4.13 -4.39 16.85
C THR A 130 -4.63 -5.74 16.34
N GLY A 131 -5.83 -5.80 15.74
CA GLY A 131 -6.37 -7.03 15.17
C GLY A 131 -5.50 -7.59 14.05
N ILE A 132 -5.02 -6.74 13.16
CA ILE A 132 -4.07 -7.14 12.11
C ILE A 132 -2.74 -7.60 12.71
N GLY A 133 -2.26 -6.94 13.76
CA GLY A 133 -1.08 -7.40 14.51
C GLY A 133 -1.24 -8.82 15.05
N VAL A 134 -2.41 -9.15 15.61
CA VAL A 134 -2.72 -10.49 16.11
C VAL A 134 -2.82 -11.53 14.98
N ILE A 135 -3.31 -11.16 13.80
CA ILE A 135 -3.40 -12.08 12.66
C ILE A 135 -2.01 -12.39 12.06
N ILE A 136 -1.06 -11.45 12.15
CA ILE A 136 0.29 -11.61 11.58
C ILE A 136 1.21 -12.45 12.47
N ILE A 137 1.02 -12.39 13.79
CA ILE A 137 1.77 -13.19 14.79
C ILE A 137 1.29 -14.65 14.75
#